data_AF-A0A7M5X8I9-F1
#
_entry.id   AF-A0A7M5X8I9-F1
#
_cell.length_a   1.000
_cell.length_b   1.000
_cell.length_c   1.000
_cell.angle_alpha   90.00
_cell.angle_beta   90.00
_cell.angle_gamma   90.00
#
_symmetry.space_group_name_H-M   'P 1'
#
loop_
_entity.id
_entity.type
_entity.pdbx_description
1 polymer ?
#
loop_
_entity_poly.entity_id
_entity_poly.type
_entity_poly.pdbx_seq_one_letter_code
_entity_poly.pdbx_strand_id
1 'polypeptide(L)'
;KNVTCFIRFIFDRGEIQTQSQNMNFGLVFLCLLGLIASVAPSPIKDENPCDGKADGVYEIRDVFRFLRCRKGKASLRNCKDGRYFSPVAGRCIRGKKVDLTTFCKGRGESNFRNPWDCHNYITCHGAQSFDRECDVHVELNYDPYHDRCEKPALFPCKELNPKDIMAEIIEAELIVF
;
A
#
# COMPACT_ATOMS: atom_id res chain seq x y z
N LYS A 1 -33.03 27.35 21.10
CA LYS A 1 -31.59 27.49 21.47
C LYS A 1 -30.89 26.24 20.94
N ASN A 2 -30.06 26.38 19.90
CA ASN A 2 -29.41 25.24 19.24
C ASN A 2 -28.26 24.74 20.11
N VAL A 3 -28.21 23.43 20.38
CA VAL A 3 -27.08 22.79 21.06
C VAL A 3 -26.41 21.87 20.07
N THR A 4 -25.17 22.20 19.72
CA THR A 4 -24.33 21.40 18.82
C THR A 4 -23.59 20.36 19.66
N CYS A 5 -23.80 19.07 19.39
CA CYS A 5 -23.08 17.99 20.07
C CYS A 5 -21.92 17.52 19.18
N PHE A 6 -20.72 17.40 19.76
CA PHE A 6 -19.53 16.90 19.07
C PHE A 6 -19.18 15.53 19.64
N ILE A 7 -19.47 14.46 18.89
CA ILE A 7 -19.04 13.11 19.27
C ILE A 7 -17.66 12.87 18.65
N ARG A 8 -16.65 12.67 19.50
CA ARG A 8 -15.30 12.26 19.09
C ARG A 8 -15.24 10.74 19.10
N PHE A 9 -15.03 10.13 17.93
CA PHE A 9 -14.64 8.74 17.84
C PHE A 9 -13.11 8.66 17.72
N ILE A 10 -12.48 7.84 18.56
CA ILE A 10 -11.05 7.52 18.46
C ILE A 10 -10.94 6.22 17.66
N PHE A 11 -10.30 6.28 16.49
CA PHE A 11 -9.97 5.13 15.66
C PHE A 11 -8.44 4.99 15.57
N ASP A 12 -7.93 3.74 15.52
CA ASP A 12 -6.50 3.40 15.53
C ASP A 12 -5.67 3.94 14.33
N ARG A 13 -6.29 4.67 13.38
CA ARG A 13 -5.62 5.30 12.22
C ARG A 13 -5.39 6.80 12.34
N GLY A 14 -5.51 7.40 13.52
CA GLY A 14 -5.11 8.80 13.76
C GLY A 14 -5.95 9.88 13.07
N GLU A 15 -6.98 9.54 12.30
CA GLU A 15 -7.95 10.52 11.80
C GLU A 15 -9.11 10.71 12.78
N ILE A 16 -9.13 11.86 13.45
CA ILE A 16 -10.29 12.31 14.22
C ILE A 16 -11.31 12.88 13.21
N GLN A 17 -12.32 12.10 12.85
CA GLN A 17 -13.48 12.66 12.15
C GLN A 17 -14.48 13.21 13.17
N THR A 18 -14.59 14.54 13.24
CA THR A 18 -15.67 15.23 13.94
C THR A 18 -16.87 15.33 13.01
N GLN A 19 -17.92 14.56 13.26
CA GLN A 19 -19.20 14.72 12.56
C GLN A 19 -20.09 15.68 13.36
N SER A 20 -20.45 16.82 12.75
CA SER A 20 -21.45 17.75 13.28
C SER A 20 -22.82 17.32 12.76
N GLN A 21 -23.77 17.06 13.67
CA GLN A 21 -25.16 16.80 13.32
C GLN A 21 -26.04 17.86 14.01
N ASN A 22 -26.84 18.60 13.23
CA ASN A 22 -27.86 19.52 13.75
C ASN A 22 -29.12 18.70 14.11
N MET A 23 -29.32 18.42 15.39
CA MET A 23 -30.49 17.66 15.85
C MET A 23 -31.61 18.59 16.35
N ASN A 24 -32.83 18.34 15.91
CA ASN A 24 -34.03 19.02 16.40
C ASN A 24 -34.41 18.52 17.81
N PHE A 25 -34.99 19.38 18.64
CA PHE A 25 -35.19 19.18 20.09
C PHE A 25 -35.88 17.85 20.49
N GLY A 26 -36.64 17.24 19.57
CA GLY A 26 -37.33 15.96 19.79
C GLY A 26 -36.45 14.70 19.74
N LEU A 27 -35.26 14.74 19.15
CA LEU A 27 -34.38 13.56 19.02
C LEU A 27 -33.41 13.38 20.20
N VAL A 28 -33.29 14.37 21.08
CA VAL A 28 -32.43 14.30 22.29
C VAL A 28 -32.95 13.27 23.29
N PHE A 29 -34.28 13.09 23.37
CA PHE A 29 -34.91 12.13 24.29
C PHE A 29 -34.64 10.66 23.93
N LEU A 30 -34.34 10.35 22.67
CA LEU A 30 -34.03 8.98 22.22
C LEU A 30 -32.61 8.54 22.61
N CYS A 31 -31.70 9.47 22.87
CA CYS A 31 -30.34 9.17 23.35
C CYS A 31 -30.34 8.62 24.79
N LEU A 32 -31.29 9.07 25.64
CA LEU A 32 -31.42 8.61 27.03
C LEU A 32 -32.13 7.25 27.17
N LEU A 33 -32.89 6.84 26.15
CA LEU A 33 -33.61 5.56 26.13
C LEU A 33 -32.86 4.45 25.37
N GLY A 34 -31.61 4.67 24.97
CA GLY A 34 -30.76 3.64 24.37
C GLY A 34 -31.22 3.12 23.00
N LEU A 35 -32.25 3.73 22.40
CA LEU A 35 -32.75 3.39 21.06
C LEU A 35 -31.97 4.17 20.00
N ILE A 36 -30.69 3.86 19.86
CA ILE A 36 -29.96 4.16 18.63
C ILE A 36 -30.42 3.15 17.58
N ALA A 37 -31.16 3.63 16.56
CA ALA A 37 -31.38 2.86 15.35
C ALA A 37 -30.01 2.47 14.81
N SER A 38 -29.74 1.17 14.69
CA SER A 38 -28.48 0.66 14.19
C SER A 38 -28.25 1.21 12.78
N VAL A 39 -27.26 2.07 12.63
CA VAL A 39 -26.65 2.29 11.32
C VAL A 39 -25.94 0.97 11.03
N ALA A 40 -26.58 0.09 10.27
CA ALA A 40 -25.93 -1.09 9.74
C ALA A 40 -24.69 -0.62 8.98
N PRO A 41 -23.50 -1.19 9.23
CA PRO A 41 -22.34 -0.92 8.39
C PRO A 41 -22.73 -1.21 6.95
N SER A 42 -22.57 -0.21 6.06
CA SER A 42 -22.74 -0.46 4.64
C SER A 42 -21.82 -1.63 4.26
N PRO A 43 -22.28 -2.59 3.43
CA PRO A 43 -21.40 -3.65 2.97
C PRO A 43 -20.18 -3.00 2.31
N ILE A 44 -18.99 -3.27 2.84
CA ILE A 44 -17.73 -2.88 2.21
C ILE A 44 -17.75 -3.57 0.86
N LYS A 45 -18.11 -2.82 -0.19
CA LYS A 45 -18.09 -3.32 -1.55
C LYS A 45 -16.62 -3.59 -1.80
N ASP A 46 -16.27 -4.88 -1.84
CA ASP A 46 -14.94 -5.35 -2.24
C ASP A 46 -14.80 -4.92 -3.71
N GLU A 47 -14.33 -3.68 -3.90
CA GLU A 47 -14.33 -3.04 -5.21
C GLU A 47 -13.33 -3.79 -6.07
N ASN A 48 -13.83 -4.37 -7.17
CA ASN A 48 -12.99 -5.15 -8.05
C ASN A 48 -11.93 -4.22 -8.66
N PRO A 49 -10.64 -4.42 -8.38
CA PRO A 49 -9.59 -3.49 -8.82
C PRO A 49 -9.37 -3.52 -10.34
N CYS A 50 -10.06 -4.40 -11.06
CA CYS A 50 -10.09 -4.47 -12.52
C CYS A 50 -11.32 -3.79 -13.15
N ASP A 51 -12.24 -3.22 -12.37
CA ASP A 51 -13.37 -2.46 -12.92
C ASP A 51 -12.84 -1.27 -13.73
N GLY A 52 -13.30 -1.16 -14.99
CA GLY A 52 -12.84 -0.14 -15.93
C GLY A 52 -11.42 -0.32 -16.46
N LYS A 53 -10.67 -1.37 -16.06
CA LYS A 53 -9.34 -1.69 -16.60
C LYS A 53 -9.44 -2.63 -17.79
N ALA A 54 -8.55 -2.45 -18.75
CA ALA A 54 -8.37 -3.40 -19.85
C ALA A 54 -7.75 -4.73 -19.35
N ASP A 55 -7.75 -5.75 -20.20
CA ASP A 55 -6.99 -6.96 -19.94
C ASP A 55 -5.49 -6.62 -19.94
N GLY A 56 -4.78 -6.98 -18.88
CA GLY A 56 -3.41 -6.53 -18.69
C GLY A 56 -2.80 -6.90 -17.35
N VAL A 57 -1.56 -6.46 -17.17
CA VAL A 57 -0.84 -6.52 -15.90
C VAL A 57 -0.59 -5.10 -15.40
N TYR A 58 -0.78 -4.90 -14.10
CA TYR A 58 -0.76 -3.60 -13.44
C TYR A 58 0.09 -3.67 -12.18
N GLU A 59 0.80 -2.58 -11.92
CA GLU A 59 1.52 -2.40 -10.68
C GLU A 59 0.57 -2.30 -9.49
N ILE A 60 1.09 -2.70 -8.34
CA ILE A 60 0.50 -2.42 -7.04
C ILE A 60 1.60 -1.95 -6.09
N ARG A 61 1.23 -1.50 -4.88
CA ARG A 61 2.19 -1.01 -3.87
C ARG A 61 3.18 -2.09 -3.42
N ASP A 62 2.76 -3.35 -3.39
CA ASP A 62 3.65 -4.48 -3.15
C ASP A 62 4.41 -4.85 -4.44
N VAL A 63 5.60 -4.29 -4.58
CA VAL A 63 6.47 -4.45 -5.77
C VAL A 63 6.82 -5.90 -6.09
N PHE A 64 6.74 -6.82 -5.12
CA PHE A 64 6.98 -8.25 -5.33
C PHE A 64 5.78 -8.98 -5.96
N ARG A 65 4.69 -8.26 -6.22
CA ARG A 65 3.46 -8.78 -6.80
C ARG A 65 2.94 -7.82 -7.86
N PHE A 66 2.00 -8.31 -8.67
CA PHE A 66 1.33 -7.50 -9.67
C PHE A 66 -0.10 -7.99 -9.87
N LEU A 67 -0.98 -7.05 -10.20
CA LEU A 67 -2.38 -7.34 -10.51
C LEU A 67 -2.46 -7.77 -11.98
N ARG A 68 -3.16 -8.87 -12.25
CA ARG A 68 -3.52 -9.27 -13.62
C ARG A 68 -5.04 -9.21 -13.77
N CYS A 69 -5.50 -8.36 -14.68
CA CYS A 69 -6.89 -8.28 -15.10
C CYS A 69 -7.11 -9.12 -16.34
N ARG A 70 -8.12 -9.98 -16.32
CA ARG A 70 -8.54 -10.76 -17.49
C ARG A 70 -10.05 -10.94 -17.51
N LYS A 71 -10.72 -10.46 -18.55
CA LYS A 71 -12.18 -10.43 -18.69
C LYS A 71 -12.86 -9.87 -17.43
N GLY A 72 -12.35 -8.74 -16.94
CA GLY A 72 -12.84 -8.06 -15.73
C GLY A 72 -12.51 -8.76 -14.41
N LYS A 73 -11.78 -9.89 -14.39
CA LYS A 73 -11.41 -10.59 -13.15
C LYS A 73 -10.02 -10.20 -12.69
N ALA A 74 -9.91 -9.77 -11.43
CA ALA A 74 -8.66 -9.53 -10.74
C ALA A 74 -7.98 -10.84 -10.30
N SER A 75 -6.68 -10.95 -10.55
CA SER A 75 -5.85 -11.99 -9.95
C SER A 75 -4.49 -11.43 -9.56
N LEU A 76 -4.11 -11.63 -8.30
CA LEU A 76 -2.82 -11.18 -7.79
C LEU A 76 -1.76 -12.25 -8.04
N ARG A 77 -0.63 -11.85 -8.63
CA ARG A 77 0.47 -12.76 -9.03
C ARG A 77 1.76 -12.33 -8.36
N ASN A 78 2.60 -13.31 -8.02
CA ASN A 78 3.89 -13.06 -7.40
C ASN A 78 4.99 -13.01 -8.46
N CYS A 79 5.96 -12.12 -8.27
CA CYS A 79 7.24 -12.24 -8.93
C CYS A 79 8.01 -13.43 -8.37
N LYS A 80 8.92 -14.00 -9.18
CA LYS A 80 9.92 -14.96 -8.70
C LYS A 80 10.88 -14.27 -7.73
N ASP A 81 11.55 -15.04 -6.89
CA ASP A 81 12.55 -14.53 -5.96
C ASP A 81 13.64 -13.72 -6.67
N GLY A 82 14.17 -12.70 -5.99
CA GLY A 82 15.12 -11.74 -6.56
C GLY A 82 14.54 -10.79 -7.63
N ARG A 83 13.21 -10.77 -7.82
CA ARG A 83 12.55 -9.93 -8.83
C ARG A 83 11.40 -9.11 -8.25
N TYR A 84 11.15 -7.98 -8.87
CA TYR A 84 10.00 -7.12 -8.57
C TYR A 84 9.40 -6.58 -9.87
N PHE A 85 8.15 -6.13 -9.84
CA PHE A 85 7.39 -5.69 -11.01
C PHE A 85 7.80 -4.27 -11.45
N SER A 86 8.14 -4.13 -12.73
CA SER A 86 8.37 -2.84 -13.39
C SER A 86 7.20 -2.53 -14.34
N PRO A 87 6.46 -1.42 -14.13
CA PRO A 87 5.38 -1.03 -15.03
C PRO A 87 5.90 -0.63 -16.42
N VAL A 88 7.10 -0.05 -16.51
CA VAL A 88 7.76 0.29 -17.80
C VAL A 88 8.03 -0.97 -18.63
N ALA A 89 8.51 -2.03 -17.99
CA ALA A 89 8.77 -3.30 -18.67
C ALA A 89 7.50 -4.18 -18.83
N GLY A 90 6.41 -3.85 -18.12
CA GLY A 90 5.21 -4.67 -18.03
C GLY A 90 5.44 -6.07 -17.44
N ARG A 91 6.51 -6.27 -16.65
CA ARG A 91 6.90 -7.59 -16.14
C ARG A 91 7.81 -7.51 -14.92
N CYS A 92 8.00 -8.64 -14.24
CA CYS A 92 8.99 -8.77 -13.18
C CYS A 92 10.42 -8.73 -13.76
N ILE A 93 11.22 -7.80 -13.26
CA ILE A 93 12.63 -7.61 -13.60
C ILE A 93 13.51 -7.92 -12.38
N ARG A 94 14.80 -8.18 -12.61
CA ARG A 94 15.75 -8.42 -11.52
C ARG A 94 16.01 -7.14 -10.74
N GLY A 95 16.19 -7.29 -9.43
CA GLY A 95 16.47 -6.20 -8.49
C GLY A 95 17.66 -5.29 -8.85
N LYS A 96 18.72 -5.86 -9.42
CA LYS A 96 19.98 -5.18 -9.76
C LYS A 96 19.86 -4.07 -10.82
N LYS A 97 18.77 -4.02 -11.59
CA LYS A 97 18.65 -3.15 -12.78
C LYS A 97 18.00 -1.79 -12.55
N VAL A 98 17.59 -1.47 -11.32
CA VAL A 98 16.90 -0.22 -11.03
C VAL A 98 17.43 0.34 -9.73
N ASP A 99 17.68 1.63 -9.76
CA ASP A 99 18.04 2.44 -8.61
C ASP A 99 16.84 3.30 -8.22
N LEU A 100 16.95 4.00 -7.09
CA LEU A 100 15.95 4.98 -6.67
C LEU A 100 15.63 5.98 -7.79
N THR A 101 16.59 6.41 -8.62
CA THR A 101 16.36 7.43 -9.66
C THR A 101 15.40 6.99 -10.77
N THR A 102 15.24 5.69 -10.97
CA THR A 102 14.41 5.12 -12.04
C THR A 102 13.18 4.37 -11.54
N PHE A 103 13.06 4.18 -10.22
CA PHE A 103 12.02 3.36 -9.61
C PHE A 103 10.60 3.86 -9.91
N CYS A 104 10.34 5.16 -9.82
CA CYS A 104 9.02 5.75 -10.05
C CYS A 104 8.68 5.98 -11.52
N LYS A 105 9.59 5.68 -12.47
CA LYS A 105 9.25 5.77 -13.91
C LYS A 105 8.10 4.82 -14.22
N GLY A 106 7.01 5.36 -14.76
CA GLY A 106 5.79 4.62 -15.10
C GLY A 106 4.94 4.18 -13.91
N ARG A 107 5.23 4.64 -12.68
CA ARG A 107 4.37 4.45 -11.51
C ARG A 107 3.46 5.66 -11.32
N GLY A 108 2.27 5.44 -10.74
CA GLY A 108 1.37 6.51 -10.31
C GLY A 108 1.82 7.18 -9.00
N GLU A 109 1.19 8.30 -8.68
CA GLU A 109 1.33 9.05 -7.41
C GLU A 109 0.93 8.16 -6.23
N SER A 110 1.91 7.53 -5.57
CA SER A 110 1.65 6.59 -4.48
C SER A 110 2.90 6.26 -3.69
N ASN A 111 2.70 5.55 -2.57
CA ASN A 111 3.76 4.90 -1.81
C ASN A 111 3.89 3.45 -2.25
N PHE A 112 5.12 2.99 -2.40
CA PHE A 112 5.45 1.63 -2.77
C PHE A 112 6.40 1.05 -1.75
N ARG A 113 6.32 -0.27 -1.55
CA ARG A 113 7.33 -0.99 -0.79
C ARG A 113 8.70 -0.74 -1.41
N ASN A 114 9.67 -0.34 -0.59
CA ASN A 114 11.06 -0.28 -1.02
C ASN A 114 11.58 -1.73 -1.21
N PRO A 115 12.03 -2.13 -2.42
CA PRO A 115 12.53 -3.48 -2.66
C PRO A 115 13.84 -3.82 -1.94
N TRP A 116 14.60 -2.81 -1.51
CA TRP A 116 15.96 -2.94 -0.99
C TRP A 116 16.04 -2.80 0.53
N ASP A 117 15.05 -2.15 1.14
CA ASP A 117 14.97 -1.92 2.58
C ASP A 117 13.50 -1.91 3.00
N CYS A 118 13.04 -2.96 3.69
CA CYS A 118 11.63 -3.05 4.09
C CYS A 118 11.22 -2.06 5.20
N HIS A 119 12.19 -1.43 5.87
CA HIS A 119 11.96 -0.38 6.87
C HIS A 119 11.71 0.99 6.25
N ASN A 120 11.93 1.10 4.94
CA ASN A 120 11.61 2.26 4.15
C ASN A 120 10.45 1.98 3.18
N TYR A 121 9.87 3.06 2.67
CA TYR A 121 8.96 3.05 1.54
C TYR A 121 9.36 4.15 0.55
N ILE A 122 9.00 3.95 -0.71
CA ILE A 122 9.31 4.92 -1.76
C ILE A 122 8.04 5.65 -2.13
N THR A 123 8.02 6.96 -1.89
CA THR A 123 6.96 7.83 -2.40
C THR A 123 7.30 8.24 -3.83
N CYS A 124 6.34 8.07 -4.74
CA CYS A 124 6.41 8.55 -6.10
C CYS A 124 5.62 9.84 -6.27
N HIS A 125 6.30 10.87 -6.77
CA HIS A 125 5.67 12.06 -7.34
C HIS A 125 6.11 12.22 -8.80
N GLY A 126 5.23 11.88 -9.73
CA GLY A 126 5.54 11.65 -11.12
C GLY A 126 6.62 10.59 -11.27
N ALA A 127 7.69 10.91 -12.02
CA ALA A 127 8.84 10.04 -12.17
C ALA A 127 9.88 10.15 -11.04
N GLN A 128 9.67 11.04 -10.07
CA GLN A 128 10.61 11.28 -8.96
C GLN A 128 10.35 10.30 -7.83
N SER A 129 11.43 9.75 -7.28
CA SER A 129 11.41 8.80 -6.18
C SER A 129 11.99 9.41 -4.92
N PHE A 130 11.29 9.23 -3.81
CA PHE A 130 11.73 9.68 -2.51
C PHE A 130 11.74 8.50 -1.55
N ASP A 131 12.91 8.15 -1.06
CA ASP A 131 13.04 7.14 0.00
C ASP A 131 12.59 7.76 1.33
N ARG A 132 11.71 7.04 2.05
CA ARG A 132 11.07 7.49 3.29
C ARG A 132 11.22 6.40 4.33
N GLU A 133 11.85 6.75 5.43
CA GLU A 133 11.97 5.89 6.59
C GLU A 133 10.64 5.79 7.33
N CYS A 134 10.32 4.58 7.81
CA CYS A 134 9.10 4.36 8.58
C CYS A 134 9.12 5.08 9.93
N ASP A 135 10.15 4.83 10.73
CA ASP A 135 10.38 5.48 12.02
C ASP A 135 11.87 5.35 12.37
N VAL A 136 12.48 6.46 12.79
CA VAL A 136 13.93 6.56 13.10
C VAL A 136 14.31 5.96 14.46
N HIS A 137 13.33 5.58 15.28
CA HIS A 137 13.51 5.14 16.66
C HIS A 137 12.94 3.75 16.94
N VAL A 138 12.04 3.27 16.07
CA VAL A 138 11.39 1.96 16.22
C VAL A 138 11.48 1.20 14.91
N GLU A 139 11.89 -0.06 14.97
CA GLU A 139 11.89 -0.93 13.80
C GLU A 139 10.44 -1.23 13.37
N LEU A 140 10.05 -0.65 12.23
CA LEU A 140 8.77 -0.88 11.59
C LEU A 140 9.02 -1.32 10.14
N ASN A 141 8.08 -2.09 9.59
CA ASN A 141 8.09 -2.52 8.20
C ASN A 141 6.94 -1.86 7.46
N TYR A 142 7.18 -1.36 6.25
CA TYR A 142 6.11 -0.81 5.43
C TYR A 142 5.15 -1.91 4.96
N ASP A 143 3.87 -1.77 5.31
CA ASP A 143 2.77 -2.60 4.83
C ASP A 143 2.10 -1.96 3.60
N PRO A 144 2.37 -2.45 2.38
CA PRO A 144 1.80 -1.92 1.15
C PRO A 144 0.31 -2.20 0.97
N TYR A 145 -0.30 -3.10 1.75
CA TYR A 145 -1.72 -3.41 1.65
C TYR A 145 -2.58 -2.41 2.45
N HIS A 146 -1.96 -1.77 3.45
CA HIS A 146 -2.62 -0.77 4.28
C HIS A 146 -2.01 0.62 4.17
N ASP A 147 -0.92 0.78 3.40
CA ASP A 147 -0.17 2.02 3.23
C ASP A 147 0.26 2.65 4.57
N ARG A 148 0.85 1.83 5.44
CA ARG A 148 1.34 2.28 6.75
C ARG A 148 2.55 1.48 7.19
N CYS A 149 3.32 2.04 8.10
CA CYS A 149 4.38 1.32 8.80
C CYS A 149 3.78 0.49 9.92
N GLU A 150 4.20 -0.75 10.03
CA GLU A 150 3.61 -1.76 10.91
C GLU A 150 4.72 -2.53 11.64
N LYS A 151 4.42 -3.02 12.84
CA LYS A 151 5.41 -3.76 13.64
C LYS A 151 5.83 -5.04 12.91
N PRO A 152 7.11 -5.46 13.00
CA PRO A 152 7.58 -6.69 12.35
C PRO A 152 6.80 -7.96 12.72
N ALA A 153 6.27 -8.01 13.94
CA ALA A 153 5.43 -9.12 14.42
C ALA A 153 4.07 -9.21 13.70
N LEU A 154 3.54 -8.08 13.21
CA LEU A 154 2.27 -8.01 12.48
C LEU A 154 2.48 -8.04 10.96
N PHE A 155 3.60 -7.49 10.50
CA PHE A 155 3.96 -7.50 9.09
C PHE A 155 5.46 -7.80 8.90
N PRO A 156 5.82 -9.04 8.52
CA PRO A 156 7.21 -9.42 8.36
C PRO A 156 7.93 -8.64 7.25
N CYS A 157 9.21 -8.38 7.48
CA CYS A 157 10.09 -7.75 6.52
C CYS A 157 10.16 -8.59 5.23
N LYS A 158 10.13 -7.92 4.09
CA LYS A 158 10.31 -8.54 2.78
C LYS A 158 11.05 -7.57 1.87
N GLU A 159 12.22 -8.02 1.43
CA GLU A 159 13.16 -7.29 0.59
C GLU A 159 13.90 -8.26 -0.35
N LEU A 160 14.71 -7.72 -1.26
CA LEU A 160 15.57 -8.49 -2.15
C LEU A 160 16.74 -9.07 -1.36
N ASN A 161 17.03 -10.36 -1.53
CA ASN A 161 18.18 -10.98 -0.88
C ASN A 161 19.49 -10.43 -1.48
N PRO A 162 20.49 -10.03 -0.67
CA PRO A 162 21.81 -9.64 -1.15
C PRO A 162 22.46 -10.64 -2.10
N LYS A 163 22.22 -11.95 -1.92
CA LYS A 163 22.72 -12.99 -2.84
C LYS A 163 22.08 -12.91 -4.23
N ASP A 164 20.81 -12.53 -4.33
CA ASP A 164 20.15 -12.29 -5.62
C ASP A 164 20.66 -11.02 -6.32
N ILE A 165 21.24 -10.10 -5.54
CA ILE A 165 21.92 -8.89 -6.03
C ILE A 165 23.34 -9.23 -6.51
N MET A 166 24.03 -10.19 -5.87
CA MET A 166 25.43 -10.53 -6.12
C MET A 166 25.69 -11.74 -7.03
N ALA A 167 24.72 -12.65 -7.23
CA ALA A 167 24.90 -13.91 -7.98
C ALA A 167 25.31 -13.76 -9.46
N GLU A 168 25.27 -12.55 -10.03
CA GLU A 168 25.67 -12.29 -11.42
C GLU A 168 27.01 -11.55 -11.56
N ILE A 169 27.75 -11.29 -10.46
CA ILE A 169 29.16 -10.87 -10.57
C ILE A 169 30.01 -12.08 -11.01
N ILE A 170 29.70 -13.26 -10.50
CA ILE A 170 30.46 -14.49 -10.79
C ILE A 170 30.20 -15.00 -12.22
N GLU A 171 28.98 -14.93 -12.77
CA GLU A 171 28.73 -15.36 -14.16
C GLU A 171 29.27 -14.38 -15.22
N ALA A 172 29.48 -13.10 -14.87
CA ALA A 172 30.14 -12.14 -15.77
C ALA A 172 31.68 -12.27 -15.74
N GLU A 173 32.26 -12.73 -14.62
CA GLU A 173 33.69 -13.03 -14.50
C GLU A 173 34.06 -14.43 -15.02
N LEU A 174 33.11 -15.36 -15.17
CA LEU A 174 33.35 -16.70 -15.73
C LEU A 174 33.30 -16.77 -17.27
N ILE A 175 33.02 -15.66 -17.97
CA ILE A 175 33.05 -15.58 -19.45
C ILE A 175 34.38 -14.98 -19.95
N VAL A 176 35.31 -14.64 -19.03
CA VAL A 176 36.67 -14.21 -19.36
C VAL A 176 37.70 -15.15 -18.72
N PHE A 177 37.59 -16.46 -18.96
CA PHE A 177 38.70 -17.41 -18.85
C PHE A 177 38.52 -18.54 -19.87
#